data_AF-A0A7Y9KF21-F1
#
_entry.id   AF-A0A7Y9KF21-F1
#
_cell.length_a   1.000
_cell.length_b   1.000
_cell.length_c   1.000
_cell.angle_alpha   90.00
_cell.angle_beta   90.00
_cell.angle_gamma   90.00
#
_symmetry.space_group_name_H-M   'P 1'
#
loop_
_entity.id
_entity.type
_entity.pdbx_description
1 polymer ?
#
loop_
_entity_poly.entity_id
_entity_poly.type
_entity_poly.pdbx_seq_one_letter_code
_entity_poly.pdbx_strand_id
1 'polypeptide(L)'
;MTTADGPDRVSVRGGRVRCAAFPVIVLTSNGEREFPPAFLRRCVPLTISPPTRRQLADIVRARLGEEMQETSGALLQEFVDRRKDGHELATDQLLNAVYFRFEAVRRQGGGIEEVAEKLMEHLRTATD
;
A
#
# COMPACT_ATOMS: atom_id res chain seq x y z
N MET A 1 -19.55 -25.60 -20.39
CA MET A 1 -18.41 -24.68 -20.57
C MET A 1 -18.13 -24.06 -19.21
N THR A 2 -16.98 -24.31 -18.61
CA THR A 2 -16.69 -23.97 -17.21
C THR A 2 -16.47 -22.46 -17.07
N THR A 3 -17.07 -21.86 -16.05
CA THR A 3 -16.88 -20.44 -15.71
C THR A 3 -15.71 -20.28 -14.73
N ALA A 4 -15.25 -19.05 -14.56
CA ALA A 4 -14.08 -18.66 -13.77
C ALA A 4 -14.46 -18.13 -12.38
N ASP A 5 -15.67 -18.43 -11.89
CA ASP A 5 -16.17 -17.90 -10.61
C ASP A 5 -15.66 -18.67 -9.39
N GLY A 6 -14.81 -19.68 -9.59
CA GLY A 6 -14.22 -20.49 -8.53
C GLY A 6 -13.01 -19.81 -7.84
N PRO A 7 -12.54 -20.36 -6.71
CA PRO A 7 -11.36 -19.86 -6.01
C PRO A 7 -10.04 -20.09 -6.75
N ASP A 8 -10.08 -20.93 -7.79
CA ASP A 8 -8.90 -21.32 -8.55
C ASP A 8 -8.39 -20.17 -9.43
N ARG A 9 -7.06 -20.07 -9.54
CA ARG A 9 -6.44 -19.14 -10.48
C ARG A 9 -6.77 -19.57 -11.92
N VAL A 10 -7.26 -18.61 -12.71
CA VAL A 10 -7.55 -18.81 -14.13
C VAL A 10 -6.57 -18.03 -15.01
N SER A 11 -6.11 -18.65 -16.10
CA SER A 11 -5.30 -17.93 -17.09
C SER A 11 -6.18 -17.06 -17.98
N VAL A 12 -5.89 -15.76 -18.02
CA VAL A 12 -6.59 -14.80 -18.90
C VAL A 12 -5.98 -14.85 -20.30
N ARG A 13 -6.79 -15.21 -21.30
CA ARG A 13 -6.36 -15.22 -22.71
C ARG A 13 -7.15 -14.18 -23.49
N GLY A 14 -6.45 -13.28 -24.19
CA GLY A 14 -7.07 -12.20 -24.97
C GLY A 14 -7.96 -11.26 -24.13
N GLY A 15 -7.67 -11.09 -22.84
CA GLY A 15 -8.44 -10.23 -21.93
C GLY A 15 -9.85 -10.74 -21.61
N ARG A 16 -10.16 -12.02 -21.87
CA ARG A 16 -11.50 -12.58 -21.64
C ARG A 16 -11.55 -13.38 -20.35
N VAL A 17 -12.55 -13.08 -19.51
CA VAL A 17 -12.93 -13.86 -18.33
C VAL A 17 -14.40 -14.27 -18.50
N ARG A 18 -14.72 -15.53 -18.23
CA ARG A 18 -16.09 -16.06 -18.34
C ARG A 18 -16.67 -16.24 -16.95
N CYS A 19 -17.70 -15.48 -16.61
CA CYS A 19 -18.35 -15.54 -15.32
C CYS A 19 -19.78 -16.09 -15.47
N ALA A 20 -20.27 -16.85 -14.48
CA ALA A 20 -21.66 -17.25 -14.36
C ALA A 20 -22.50 -16.09 -13.83
N ALA A 21 -21.96 -15.33 -12.88
CA ALA A 21 -22.55 -14.11 -12.36
C ALA A 21 -21.88 -12.88 -12.98
N PHE A 22 -22.60 -11.76 -13.06
CA PHE A 22 -22.00 -10.51 -13.53
C PHE A 22 -20.94 -10.02 -12.52
N PRO A 23 -19.69 -9.76 -12.93
CA PRO A 23 -18.60 -9.45 -12.01
C PRO A 23 -18.70 -8.02 -11.47
N VAL A 24 -18.15 -7.81 -10.28
CA VAL A 24 -17.77 -6.47 -9.82
C VAL A 24 -16.42 -6.12 -10.42
N ILE A 25 -16.35 -5.00 -11.15
CA ILE A 25 -15.12 -4.54 -11.81
C ILE A 25 -14.55 -3.38 -11.01
N VAL A 26 -13.32 -3.56 -10.49
CA VAL A 26 -12.54 -2.50 -9.83
C VAL A 26 -11.39 -2.12 -10.76
N LEU A 27 -11.22 -0.81 -10.97
CA LEU A 27 -10.17 -0.23 -11.80
C LEU A 27 -9.42 0.78 -10.96
N THR A 28 -8.09 0.71 -10.97
CA THR A 28 -7.22 1.68 -10.30
C THR A 28 -6.44 2.46 -11.34
N SER A 29 -6.25 3.75 -11.10
CA SER A 29 -5.39 4.61 -11.93
C SER A 29 -4.61 5.55 -11.02
N ASN A 30 -3.36 5.80 -11.37
CA ASN A 30 -2.50 6.76 -10.70
C ASN A 30 -2.68 8.19 -11.26
N GLY A 31 -3.65 8.40 -12.17
CA GLY A 31 -3.92 9.71 -12.75
C GLY A 31 -2.92 10.14 -13.85
N GLU A 32 -1.93 9.31 -14.19
CA GLU A 32 -0.96 9.59 -15.25
C GLU A 32 -1.61 9.69 -16.64
N ARG A 33 -2.73 8.98 -16.84
CA ARG A 33 -3.55 9.05 -18.05
C ARG A 33 -5.01 9.24 -17.70
N GLU A 34 -5.63 10.22 -18.34
CA GLU A 34 -7.05 10.48 -18.18
C GLU A 34 -7.89 9.42 -18.91
N PHE A 35 -8.95 8.98 -18.25
CA PHE A 35 -9.96 8.15 -18.90
C PHE A 35 -10.93 9.04 -19.70
N PRO A 36 -11.40 8.59 -20.87
CA PRO A 36 -12.39 9.34 -21.64
C PRO A 36 -13.65 9.63 -20.82
N PRO A 37 -14.30 10.81 -20.97
CA PRO A 37 -15.51 11.14 -20.21
C PRO A 37 -16.67 10.15 -20.39
N ALA A 38 -16.75 9.46 -21.52
CA ALA A 38 -17.75 8.42 -21.77
C ALA A 38 -17.49 7.15 -20.92
N PHE A 39 -16.24 6.87 -20.58
CA PHE A 39 -15.86 5.77 -19.71
C PHE A 39 -16.20 6.11 -18.25
N LEU A 40 -15.79 7.29 -17.78
CA LEU A 40 -16.03 7.75 -16.41
C LEU A 40 -17.52 7.80 -16.05
N ARG A 41 -18.40 8.15 -17.01
CA ARG A 41 -19.86 8.12 -16.83
C ARG A 41 -20.45 6.73 -16.56
N ARG A 42 -19.68 5.66 -16.74
CA ARG A 42 -20.06 4.27 -16.44
C ARG A 42 -19.39 3.73 -15.18
N CYS A 43 -18.63 4.57 -14.47
CA CYS A 43 -17.92 4.20 -13.25
C CYS A 43 -18.52 4.95 -12.05
N VAL A 44 -18.34 4.37 -10.86
CA VAL A 44 -18.49 5.09 -9.59
C VAL A 44 -17.09 5.60 -9.22
N PRO A 45 -16.77 6.89 -9.39
CA PRO A 45 -15.43 7.38 -9.10
C PRO A 45 -15.18 7.41 -7.60
N LEU A 46 -14.04 6.85 -7.19
CA LEU A 46 -13.52 6.94 -5.83
C LEU A 46 -12.13 7.55 -5.87
N THR A 47 -12.00 8.76 -5.31
CA THR A 47 -10.70 9.41 -5.15
C THR A 47 -10.13 9.05 -3.79
N ILE A 48 -8.95 8.43 -3.77
CA ILE A 48 -8.23 8.12 -2.53
C ILE A 48 -7.39 9.33 -2.15
N SER A 49 -7.82 10.09 -1.15
CA SER A 49 -7.04 11.21 -0.62
C SER A 49 -5.83 10.72 0.18
N PRO A 50 -4.74 11.52 0.25
CA PRO A 50 -3.62 11.21 1.13
C PRO A 50 -4.09 11.01 2.58
N PRO A 51 -3.58 9.99 3.29
CA PRO A 51 -3.99 9.70 4.65
C PRO A 51 -3.56 10.81 5.61
N THR A 52 -4.45 11.15 6.54
CA THR A 52 -4.17 12.03 7.68
C THR A 52 -3.12 11.42 8.61
N ARG A 53 -2.52 12.24 9.49
CA ARG A 53 -1.59 11.75 10.53
C ARG A 53 -2.18 10.59 11.34
N ARG A 54 -3.47 10.68 11.71
CA ARG A 54 -4.16 9.62 12.46
C ARG A 54 -4.27 8.34 11.65
N GLN A 55 -4.71 8.44 10.39
CA GLN A 55 -4.79 7.27 9.49
C GLN A 55 -3.42 6.66 9.22
N LEU A 56 -2.36 7.47 9.11
CA LEU A 56 -1.00 6.97 8.99
C LEU A 56 -0.56 6.19 10.23
N ALA A 57 -0.88 6.67 11.44
CA ALA A 57 -0.63 5.91 12.66
C ALA A 57 -1.40 4.58 12.66
N ASP A 58 -2.66 4.58 12.23
CA ASP A 58 -3.46 3.34 12.12
C ASP A 58 -2.86 2.36 11.09
N ILE A 59 -2.35 2.87 9.96
CA ILE A 59 -1.64 2.07 8.94
C ILE A 59 -0.35 1.48 9.51
N VAL A 60 0.46 2.28 10.21
CA VAL A 60 1.67 1.80 10.89
C VAL A 60 1.32 0.70 11.90
N ARG A 61 0.30 0.90 12.73
CA ARG A 61 -0.16 -0.12 13.70
C ARG A 61 -0.54 -1.42 13.00
N ALA A 62 -1.37 -1.32 11.95
CA ALA A 62 -1.89 -2.47 11.23
C ALA A 62 -0.80 -3.26 10.49
N ARG A 63 0.27 -2.60 10.03
CA ARG A 63 1.33 -3.23 9.23
C ARG A 63 2.55 -3.64 10.05
N LEU A 64 2.93 -2.85 11.05
CA LEU A 64 4.18 -3.00 11.79
C LEU A 64 3.98 -3.34 13.27
N GLY A 65 2.75 -3.33 13.76
CA GLY A 65 2.41 -3.61 15.16
C GLY A 65 2.38 -2.37 16.05
N GLU A 66 1.88 -2.59 17.27
CA GLU A 66 1.60 -1.53 18.25
C GLU A 66 2.89 -0.83 18.73
N GLU A 67 3.93 -1.60 19.06
CA GLU A 67 5.20 -1.09 19.57
C GLU A 67 5.90 -0.11 18.59
N MET A 68 5.93 -0.47 17.30
CA MET A 68 6.50 0.42 16.28
C MET A 68 5.64 1.67 16.08
N GLN A 69 4.31 1.53 16.19
CA GLN A 69 3.42 2.68 16.08
C GLN A 69 3.63 3.67 17.23
N GLU A 70 3.72 3.20 18.47
CA GLU A 70 3.92 4.04 19.66
C GLU A 70 5.21 4.86 19.58
N THR A 71 6.27 4.29 19.01
CA THR A 71 7.58 4.94 18.87
C THR A 71 7.72 5.81 17.61
N SER A 72 6.76 5.74 16.68
CA SER A 72 6.80 6.43 15.37
C SER A 72 6.31 7.89 15.39
N GLY A 73 5.85 8.42 16.52
CA GLY A 73 5.14 9.71 16.60
C GLY A 73 5.88 10.91 15.97
N ALA A 74 7.19 11.02 16.18
CA ALA A 74 8.02 12.09 15.60
C ALA A 74 8.18 11.95 14.08
N LEU A 75 8.42 10.71 13.61
CA LEU A 75 8.58 10.42 12.18
C LEU A 75 7.27 10.64 11.42
N LEU A 76 6.13 10.27 12.01
CA LEU A 76 4.81 10.56 11.47
C LEU A 76 4.56 12.06 11.28
N GLN A 77 4.96 12.86 12.27
CA GLN A 77 4.80 14.31 12.20
C GLN A 77 5.69 14.90 11.10
N GLU A 78 6.97 14.53 11.09
CA GLU A 78 7.92 14.97 10.07
C GLU A 78 7.45 14.62 8.65
N PHE A 79 6.96 13.40 8.46
CA PHE A 79 6.46 12.94 7.17
C PHE A 79 5.23 13.72 6.71
N VAL A 80 4.31 14.05 7.62
CA VAL A 80 3.15 14.90 7.32
C VAL A 80 3.58 16.31 6.96
N ASP A 81 4.56 16.87 7.65
CA ASP A 81 5.03 18.24 7.39
C ASP A 81 5.77 18.31 6.04
N ARG A 82 6.65 17.35 5.73
CA ARG A 82 7.29 17.25 4.40
C ARG A 82 6.26 17.16 3.26
N ARG A 83 5.17 16.42 3.44
CA ARG A 83 4.10 16.40 2.41
C ARG A 83 3.43 17.76 2.22
N LYS A 84 3.24 18.53 3.28
CA LYS A 84 2.67 19.90 3.18
C LYS A 84 3.60 20.83 2.41
N ASP A 85 4.91 20.61 2.52
CA ASP A 85 5.93 21.37 1.80
C ASP A 85 6.04 20.96 0.31
N GLY A 86 5.16 20.08 -0.18
CA GLY A 86 5.07 19.68 -1.58
C GLY A 86 5.90 18.45 -1.96
N HIS A 87 6.49 17.74 -0.99
CA HIS A 87 7.21 16.50 -1.26
C HIS A 87 6.25 15.34 -1.59
N GLU A 88 6.47 14.68 -2.72
CA GLU A 88 5.79 13.43 -3.06
C GLU A 88 6.35 12.27 -2.23
N LEU A 89 5.65 11.94 -1.15
CA LEU A 89 6.04 10.87 -0.23
C LEU A 89 4.94 9.81 -0.12
N ALA A 90 5.30 8.60 -0.54
CA ALA A 90 4.41 7.45 -0.53
C ALA A 90 4.36 6.79 0.87
N THR A 91 3.25 6.13 1.18
CA THR A 91 3.00 5.59 2.53
C THR A 91 3.93 4.41 2.85
N ASP A 92 4.36 3.65 1.86
CA ASP A 92 5.38 2.60 1.97
C ASP A 92 6.74 3.17 2.43
N GLN A 93 7.13 4.35 1.95
CA GLN A 93 8.36 5.01 2.38
C GLN A 93 8.33 5.34 3.88
N LEU A 94 7.18 5.76 4.40
CA LEU A 94 6.98 5.94 5.84
C LEU A 94 7.13 4.60 6.59
N LEU A 95 6.46 3.55 6.11
CA LEU A 95 6.50 2.23 6.75
C LEU A 95 7.95 1.72 6.84
N ASN A 96 8.69 1.81 5.74
CA ASN A 96 10.10 1.45 5.70
C ASN A 96 10.93 2.28 6.69
N ALA A 97 10.72 3.60 6.74
CA ALA A 97 11.44 4.46 7.67
C ALA A 97 11.12 4.17 9.15
N VAL A 98 9.85 3.87 9.49
CA VAL A 98 9.47 3.42 10.84
C VAL A 98 10.18 2.11 11.19
N TYR A 99 10.11 1.14 10.29
CA TYR A 99 10.72 -0.17 10.46
C TYR A 99 12.24 -0.07 10.69
N PHE A 100 12.94 0.67 9.83
CA PHE A 100 14.39 0.87 9.94
C PHE A 100 14.79 1.55 11.24
N ARG A 101 14.08 2.63 11.61
CA ARG A 101 14.36 3.36 12.84
C ARG A 101 14.17 2.46 14.06
N PHE A 102 13.11 1.66 14.07
CA PHE A 102 12.82 0.75 15.16
C PHE A 102 13.90 -0.34 15.30
N GLU A 103 14.24 -1.03 14.21
CA GLU A 103 15.26 -2.09 14.26
C GLU A 103 16.67 -1.56 14.53
N ALA A 104 17.01 -0.35 14.08
CA ALA A 104 18.27 0.32 14.41
C ALA A 104 18.39 0.61 15.91
N VAL A 105 17.31 1.09 16.53
CA VAL A 105 17.26 1.34 17.98
C VAL A 105 17.33 0.04 18.77
N ARG A 106 16.57 -0.99 18.37
CA ARG A 106 16.52 -2.28 19.06
C ARG A 106 17.86 -3.01 19.05
N ARG A 107 18.67 -2.83 18.01
CA ARG A 107 19.91 -3.61 17.82
C ARG A 107 21.21 -2.92 18.24
N GLN A 108 21.21 -1.66 18.69
CA GLN A 108 22.44 -0.89 19.00
C GLN A 108 23.63 -1.22 18.06
N GLY A 109 23.41 -1.22 16.74
CA GLY A 109 24.49 -1.48 15.76
C GLY A 109 24.52 -2.86 15.08
N GLY A 110 23.39 -3.55 14.94
CA GLY A 110 23.28 -4.69 14.00
C GLY A 110 23.64 -4.28 12.56
N GLY A 111 24.28 -5.17 11.81
CA GLY A 111 24.76 -4.90 10.44
C GLY A 111 23.60 -4.63 9.46
N ILE A 112 23.87 -3.78 8.46
CA ILE A 112 22.93 -3.39 7.39
C ILE A 112 22.29 -4.60 6.71
N GLU A 113 23.05 -5.69 6.53
CA GLU A 113 22.60 -6.94 5.91
C GLU A 113 21.39 -7.57 6.62
N GLU A 114 21.40 -7.62 7.96
CA GLU A 114 20.34 -8.28 8.74
C GLU A 114 19.04 -7.44 8.75
N VAL A 115 19.19 -6.12 8.67
CA VAL A 115 18.08 -5.19 8.53
C VAL A 115 17.47 -5.29 7.13
N ALA A 116 18.31 -5.42 6.10
CA ALA A 116 17.87 -5.61 4.72
C ALA A 116 17.13 -6.95 4.52
N GLU A 117 17.63 -8.04 5.11
CA GLU A 117 17.00 -9.37 5.01
C GLU A 117 15.59 -9.36 5.61
N LYS A 118 15.42 -8.79 6.81
CA LYS A 118 14.08 -8.69 7.41
C LYS A 118 13.16 -7.71 6.69
N LEU A 119 13.67 -6.62 6.12
CA LEU A 119 12.85 -5.74 5.29
C LEU A 119 12.31 -6.51 4.08
N MET A 120 13.16 -7.30 3.42
CA MET A 120 12.77 -8.12 2.27
C MET A 120 11.70 -9.16 2.62
N GLU A 121 11.78 -9.76 3.81
CA GLU A 121 10.73 -10.64 4.34
C GLU A 121 9.41 -9.87 4.55
N HIS A 122 9.47 -8.68 5.14
CA HIS A 122 8.29 -7.87 5.39
C HIS A 122 7.62 -7.35 4.10
N LEU A 123 8.41 -6.90 3.11
CA LEU A 123 7.90 -6.44 1.81
C LEU A 123 7.19 -7.56 1.04
N ARG A 124 7.63 -8.82 1.20
CA ARG A 124 6.94 -9.98 0.62
C ARG A 124 5.56 -10.18 1.23
N THR A 125 5.43 -10.06 2.55
CA THR A 125 4.13 -10.19 3.24
C THR A 125 3.17 -9.02 2.99
N ALA A 126 3.65 -7.86 2.55
CA ALA A 126 2.80 -6.71 2.22
C ALA A 126 2.22 -6.77 0.78
N THR A 127 2.69 -7.71 -0.05
CA THR A 127 2.32 -7.84 -1.46
C THR A 127 1.24 -8.93 -1.69
N ASP A 128 0.96 -9.76 -0.68
CA ASP A 128 -0.12 -10.77 -0.67
C ASP A 128 -1.37 -10.26 0.08
#